data_AF-K2EGI1-F1
#
_entry.id   AF-K2EGI1-F1
#
_cell.length_a   1.000
_cell.length_b   1.000
_cell.length_c   1.000
_cell.angle_alpha   90.00
_cell.angle_beta   90.00
_cell.angle_gamma   90.00
#
_symmetry.space_group_name_H-M   'P 1'
#
loop_
_entity.id
_entity.type
_entity.pdbx_description
1 polymer ?
#
loop_
_entity_poly.entity_id
_entity_poly.type
_entity_poly.pdbx_seq_one_letter_code
_entity_poly.pdbx_strand_id
1 'polypeptide(L)'
;MFGMGKQADELIETMNHAAEKAVAEARPILAESIRKMSVQDAKGILTGGEDSVTQYFKRTSSEQLMQKFTPVVKAATQKVKLAEQYNKFAGKAASSGLIDQKDADIDSYVTQKAMDGLFLMIAEEEKKLRTNPIGAGSDLLKKVFGAL
;
A
#
# COMPACT_ATOMS: atom_id res chain seq x y z
N MET A 1 -2.32 25.69 -25.63
CA MET A 1 -2.25 24.58 -24.65
C MET A 1 -1.03 24.79 -23.75
N PHE A 2 -1.10 25.71 -22.78
CA PHE A 2 -0.09 25.89 -21.74
C PHE A 2 -0.84 26.51 -20.55
N GLY A 3 -1.19 25.70 -19.54
CA GLY A 3 -2.02 26.18 -18.42
C GLY A 3 -2.39 25.13 -17.37
N MET A 4 -2.31 23.83 -17.71
CA MET A 4 -2.64 22.74 -16.76
C MET A 4 -1.43 22.14 -16.02
N GLY A 5 -0.19 22.52 -16.36
CA GLY A 5 1.01 21.94 -15.71
C GLY A 5 0.96 22.06 -14.19
N LYS A 6 0.71 23.27 -13.67
CA LYS A 6 0.60 23.51 -12.23
C LYS A 6 -0.53 22.72 -11.55
N GLN A 7 -1.66 22.53 -12.23
CA GLN A 7 -2.81 21.80 -11.70
C GLN A 7 -2.54 20.28 -11.70
N ALA A 8 -1.83 19.78 -12.71
CA ALA A 8 -1.39 18.40 -12.78
C ALA A 8 -0.34 18.11 -11.70
N ASP A 9 0.61 19.02 -11.49
CA ASP A 9 1.61 18.92 -10.43
C ASP A 9 0.94 18.88 -9.05
N GLU A 10 -0.02 19.80 -8.81
CA GLU A 10 -0.81 19.85 -7.56
C GLU A 10 -1.62 18.56 -7.34
N LEU A 11 -2.17 17.99 -8.42
CA LEU A 11 -2.87 16.70 -8.34
C LEU A 11 -1.92 15.57 -7.96
N ILE A 12 -0.77 15.46 -8.62
CA ILE A 12 0.24 14.43 -8.34
C ILE A 12 0.74 14.55 -6.90
N GLU A 13 1.07 15.77 -6.44
CA GLU A 13 1.50 16.02 -5.07
C GLU A 13 0.42 15.60 -4.06
N THR A 14 -0.84 15.97 -4.33
CA THR A 14 -1.96 15.57 -3.49
C THR A 14 -2.15 14.06 -3.45
N MET A 15 -2.04 13.38 -4.59
CA MET A 15 -2.14 11.91 -4.67
C MET A 15 -1.03 11.24 -3.85
N ASN A 16 0.21 11.73 -3.97
CA ASN A 16 1.35 11.18 -3.23
C ASN A 16 1.17 11.37 -1.73
N HIS A 17 0.81 12.57 -1.29
CA HIS A 17 0.59 12.85 0.11
C HIS A 17 -0.64 12.12 0.68
N ALA A 18 -1.68 11.90 -0.13
CA ALA A 18 -2.82 11.06 0.22
C ALA A 18 -2.38 9.61 0.45
N ALA A 19 -1.57 9.05 -0.46
CA ALA A 19 -1.03 7.71 -0.34
C ALA A 19 -0.12 7.59 0.90
N GLU A 20 0.78 8.55 1.14
CA GLU A 20 1.66 8.58 2.31
C GLU A 20 0.87 8.57 3.63
N LYS A 21 -0.17 9.39 3.72
CA LYS A 21 -1.06 9.41 4.90
C LYS A 21 -1.81 8.10 5.07
N ALA A 22 -2.28 7.50 3.97
CA ALA A 22 -3.00 6.24 4.03
C ALA A 22 -2.09 5.10 4.55
N VAL A 23 -0.87 4.98 4.04
CA VAL A 23 0.06 3.92 4.46
C VAL A 23 0.48 4.02 5.94
N ALA A 24 0.39 5.20 6.55
CA ALA A 24 0.62 5.35 7.99
C ALA A 24 -0.36 4.51 8.84
N GLU A 25 -1.57 4.28 8.34
CA GLU A 25 -2.61 3.47 9.00
C GLU A 25 -2.34 1.95 8.90
N ALA A 26 -1.35 1.53 8.11
CA ALA A 26 -1.07 0.12 7.88
C ALA A 26 -0.51 -0.60 9.12
N ARG A 27 0.27 0.10 9.94
CA ARG A 27 1.00 -0.49 11.08
C ARG A 27 0.12 -1.30 12.03
N PRO A 28 -0.99 -0.77 12.58
CA PRO A 28 -1.84 -1.54 13.48
C PRO A 28 -2.47 -2.76 12.80
N ILE A 29 -2.82 -2.67 11.51
CA ILE A 29 -3.40 -3.78 10.75
C ILE A 29 -2.38 -4.90 10.56
N LEU A 30 -1.17 -4.57 10.11
CA LEU A 30 -0.11 -5.56 9.90
C LEU A 30 0.31 -6.22 11.22
N ALA A 31 0.41 -5.44 12.30
CA ALA A 31 0.68 -5.98 13.64
C ALA A 31 -0.41 -6.95 14.09
N GLU A 32 -1.67 -6.63 13.83
CA GLU A 32 -2.79 -7.51 14.16
C GLU A 32 -2.79 -8.78 13.31
N SER A 33 -2.43 -8.69 12.03
CA SER A 33 -2.22 -9.88 11.20
C SER A 33 -1.16 -10.79 11.81
N ILE A 34 -0.02 -10.25 12.26
CA ILE A 34 1.03 -11.05 12.92
C ILE A 34 0.49 -11.75 14.15
N ARG A 35 -0.30 -11.06 15.00
CA ARG A 35 -0.90 -11.67 16.19
C ARG A 35 -1.85 -12.83 15.87
N LYS A 36 -2.54 -12.75 14.74
CA LYS A 36 -3.47 -13.77 14.24
C LYS A 36 -2.80 -14.85 13.39
N MET A 37 -1.47 -14.81 13.23
CA MET A 37 -0.73 -15.78 12.44
C MET A 37 -0.88 -17.18 13.02
N SER A 38 -1.36 -18.13 12.20
CA SER A 38 -1.42 -19.53 12.60
C SER A 38 -0.04 -20.20 12.49
N VAL A 39 0.12 -21.36 13.15
CA VAL A 39 1.33 -22.19 13.00
C VAL A 39 1.55 -22.60 11.54
N GLN A 40 0.46 -22.85 10.80
CA GLN A 40 0.52 -23.19 9.39
C GLN A 40 1.03 -22.02 8.53
N ASP A 41 0.60 -20.79 8.84
CA ASP A 41 1.09 -19.58 8.17
C ASP A 41 2.59 -19.38 8.45
N ALA A 42 3.00 -19.51 9.71
CA ALA A 42 4.40 -19.38 10.11
C ALA A 42 5.29 -20.41 9.40
N LYS A 43 4.84 -21.67 9.33
CA LYS A 43 5.52 -22.71 8.56
C LYS A 43 5.59 -22.35 7.07
N GLY A 44 4.49 -21.91 6.49
CA GLY A 44 4.43 -21.48 5.09
C GLY A 44 5.36 -20.31 4.78
N ILE A 45 5.55 -19.39 5.72
CA ILE A 45 6.52 -18.30 5.60
C ILE A 45 7.95 -18.85 5.59
N LEU A 46 8.29 -19.71 6.56
CA LEU A 46 9.64 -20.27 6.73
C LEU A 46 10.07 -21.17 5.56
N THR A 47 9.15 -21.98 5.03
CA THR A 47 9.44 -22.91 3.93
C THR A 47 9.06 -22.36 2.56
N GLY A 48 8.51 -21.14 2.51
CA GLY A 48 8.00 -20.51 1.30
C GLY A 48 9.09 -19.84 0.45
N GLY A 49 8.70 -19.39 -0.74
CA GLY A 49 9.56 -18.66 -1.69
C GLY A 49 9.92 -17.25 -1.22
N GLU A 50 10.66 -16.52 -2.05
CA GLU A 50 11.30 -15.23 -1.71
C GLU A 50 10.35 -14.08 -1.29
N ASP A 51 9.05 -14.24 -1.47
CA ASP A 51 8.01 -13.26 -1.14
C ASP A 51 6.92 -13.79 -0.18
N SER A 52 7.16 -14.91 0.51
CA SER A 52 6.13 -15.57 1.32
C SER A 52 5.51 -14.70 2.44
N VAL A 53 6.28 -13.79 3.07
CA VAL A 53 5.79 -12.81 4.06
C VAL A 53 4.91 -11.78 3.36
N THR A 54 5.34 -11.28 2.21
CA THR A 54 4.55 -10.35 1.39
C THR A 54 3.21 -10.97 0.99
N GLN A 55 3.23 -12.21 0.50
CA GLN A 55 2.01 -12.94 0.12
C GLN A 55 1.10 -13.20 1.31
N TYR A 56 1.67 -13.51 2.47
CA TYR A 56 0.92 -13.62 3.71
C TYR A 56 0.17 -12.32 4.02
N PHE A 57 0.86 -11.18 4.09
CA PHE A 57 0.20 -9.90 4.38
C PHE A 57 -0.81 -9.48 3.32
N LYS A 58 -0.54 -9.73 2.04
CA LYS A 58 -1.52 -9.51 0.97
C LYS A 58 -2.80 -10.29 1.21
N ARG A 59 -2.70 -11.56 1.58
CA ARG A 59 -3.88 -12.40 1.84
C ARG A 59 -4.64 -11.98 3.10
N THR A 60 -3.94 -11.63 4.17
CA THR A 60 -4.57 -11.43 5.49
C THR A 60 -4.96 -10.00 5.80
N SER A 61 -4.36 -9.02 5.11
CA SER A 61 -4.46 -7.61 5.49
C SER A 61 -5.05 -6.71 4.40
N SER A 62 -5.06 -7.13 3.12
CA SER A 62 -5.46 -6.25 2.00
C SER A 62 -6.85 -5.65 2.16
N GLU A 63 -7.84 -6.44 2.57
CA GLU A 63 -9.21 -5.95 2.73
C GLU A 63 -9.30 -4.86 3.81
N GLN A 64 -8.66 -5.08 4.96
CA GLN A 64 -8.65 -4.12 6.07
C GLN A 64 -7.85 -2.86 5.72
N LEU A 65 -6.72 -3.02 5.00
CA LEU A 65 -5.93 -1.92 4.49
C LEU A 65 -6.76 -1.07 3.52
N MET A 66 -7.44 -1.69 2.56
CA MET A 66 -8.34 -1.00 1.63
C MET A 66 -9.40 -0.20 2.39
N GLN A 67 -10.10 -0.83 3.34
CA GLN A 67 -11.14 -0.18 4.14
C GLN A 67 -10.62 1.02 4.95
N LYS A 68 -9.37 0.99 5.42
CA LYS A 68 -8.76 2.11 6.16
C LYS A 68 -8.15 3.18 5.25
N PHE A 69 -7.60 2.79 4.11
CA PHE A 69 -6.92 3.71 3.20
C PHE A 69 -7.92 4.59 2.45
N THR A 70 -9.01 4.01 1.95
CA THR A 70 -10.01 4.72 1.15
C THR A 70 -10.50 6.03 1.78
N PRO A 71 -10.95 6.08 3.06
CA PRO A 71 -11.41 7.34 3.64
C PRO A 71 -10.30 8.38 3.79
N VAL A 72 -9.05 7.96 4.05
CA VAL A 72 -7.90 8.87 4.17
C VAL A 72 -7.56 9.49 2.82
N VAL A 73 -7.52 8.66 1.78
CA VAL A 73 -7.27 9.11 0.40
C VAL A 73 -8.36 10.07 -0.04
N LYS A 74 -9.63 9.68 0.13
CA LYS A 74 -10.79 10.50 -0.25
C LYS A 74 -10.77 11.88 0.41
N ALA A 75 -10.41 11.97 1.69
CA ALA A 75 -10.32 13.24 2.39
C ALA A 75 -9.21 14.17 1.84
N ALA A 76 -8.16 13.60 1.23
CA ALA A 76 -7.07 14.36 0.63
C ALA A 76 -7.39 14.78 -0.81
N THR A 77 -7.92 13.87 -1.63
CA THR A 77 -8.24 14.11 -3.05
C THR A 77 -9.41 15.07 -3.25
N GLN A 78 -10.39 15.08 -2.34
CA GLN A 78 -11.54 16.01 -2.36
C GLN A 78 -11.16 17.50 -2.35
N LYS A 79 -9.93 17.83 -1.95
CA LYS A 79 -9.45 19.22 -1.87
C LYS A 79 -9.01 19.77 -3.23
N VAL A 80 -8.91 18.93 -4.26
CA VAL A 80 -8.35 19.31 -5.56
C VAL A 80 -9.41 19.27 -6.64
N LYS A 81 -9.68 20.41 -7.27
CA LYS A 81 -10.69 20.52 -8.35
C LYS A 81 -10.39 19.62 -9.56
N LEU A 82 -9.12 19.29 -9.79
CA LEU A 82 -8.72 18.40 -10.89
C LEU A 82 -9.14 16.94 -10.67
N ALA A 83 -9.33 16.52 -9.41
CA ALA A 83 -9.89 15.21 -9.07
C ALA A 83 -11.28 14.99 -9.69
N GLU A 84 -12.13 16.03 -9.70
CA GLU A 84 -13.46 15.96 -10.33
C GLU A 84 -13.37 15.78 -11.85
N GLN A 85 -12.38 16.42 -12.49
CA GLN A 85 -12.17 16.29 -13.93
C GLN A 85 -11.63 14.91 -14.29
N TYR A 86 -10.71 14.36 -13.49
CA TYR A 86 -10.26 12.98 -13.61
C TYR A 86 -11.45 12.02 -13.55
N ASN A 87 -12.28 12.10 -12.52
CA ASN A 87 -13.41 11.18 -12.31
C ASN A 87 -14.41 11.21 -13.48
N LYS A 88 -14.65 12.39 -14.09
CA LYS A 88 -15.52 12.51 -15.28
C LYS A 88 -14.93 11.79 -16.50
N PHE A 89 -13.63 11.91 -16.71
CA PHE A 89 -12.96 11.28 -17.85
C PHE A 89 -12.78 9.78 -17.64
N ALA A 90 -12.23 9.40 -16.48
CA ALA A 90 -11.98 8.01 -16.11
C ALA A 90 -13.29 7.22 -16.02
N GLY A 91 -14.35 7.77 -15.44
CA GLY A 91 -15.66 7.13 -15.41
C GLY A 91 -16.22 6.82 -16.81
N LYS A 92 -16.04 7.73 -17.77
CA LYS A 92 -16.45 7.52 -19.17
C LYS A 92 -15.57 6.50 -19.89
N ALA A 93 -14.27 6.48 -19.61
CA ALA A 93 -13.35 5.48 -20.15
C ALA A 93 -13.69 4.08 -19.61
N ALA A 94 -13.97 3.96 -18.31
CA ALA A 94 -14.37 2.71 -17.66
C ALA A 94 -15.71 2.19 -18.19
N SER A 95 -16.72 3.06 -18.35
CA SER A 95 -18.01 2.66 -18.94
C SER A 95 -17.90 2.20 -20.39
N SER A 96 -16.82 2.59 -21.08
CA SER A 96 -16.52 2.19 -22.47
C SER A 96 -15.61 0.96 -22.53
N GLY A 97 -15.22 0.39 -21.38
CA GLY A 97 -14.31 -0.76 -21.29
C GLY A 97 -12.85 -0.45 -21.63
N LEU A 98 -12.45 0.82 -21.67
CA LEU A 98 -11.09 1.24 -22.00
C LEU A 98 -10.12 1.16 -20.82
N ILE A 99 -10.64 1.22 -19.59
CA ILE A 99 -9.88 1.07 -18.35
C ILE A 99 -10.66 0.22 -17.36
N ASP A 100 -9.96 -0.33 -16.36
CA ASP A 100 -10.58 -1.10 -15.28
C ASP A 100 -11.47 -0.21 -14.39
N GLN A 101 -12.53 -0.79 -13.82
CA GLN A 101 -13.46 -0.06 -12.95
C GLN A 101 -12.79 0.48 -11.67
N LYS A 102 -11.72 -0.17 -11.19
CA LYS A 102 -10.91 0.31 -10.05
C LYS A 102 -10.14 1.60 -10.36
N ASP A 103 -9.93 1.92 -11.63
CA ASP A 103 -9.23 3.12 -12.09
C ASP A 103 -10.23 4.24 -12.50
N ALA A 104 -11.54 3.97 -12.39
CA ALA A 104 -12.62 4.85 -12.83
C ALA A 104 -12.78 6.11 -11.99
N ASP A 105 -12.22 6.13 -10.79
CA ASP A 105 -12.14 7.30 -9.92
C ASP A 105 -10.78 7.39 -9.24
N ILE A 106 -10.39 8.62 -8.92
CA ILE A 106 -9.07 8.92 -8.38
C ILE A 106 -8.86 8.37 -6.97
N ASP A 107 -9.93 8.23 -6.18
CA ASP A 107 -9.83 7.76 -4.79
C ASP A 107 -9.47 6.27 -4.80
N SER A 108 -10.15 5.49 -5.64
CA SER A 108 -9.86 4.06 -5.87
C SER A 108 -8.47 3.86 -6.46
N TYR A 109 -8.11 4.66 -7.48
CA TYR A 109 -6.80 4.59 -8.11
C TYR A 109 -5.66 4.85 -7.10
N VAL A 110 -5.73 5.95 -6.36
CA VAL A 110 -4.69 6.31 -5.37
C VAL A 110 -4.66 5.32 -4.22
N THR A 111 -5.81 4.84 -3.75
CA THR A 111 -5.88 3.80 -2.72
C THR A 111 -5.15 2.53 -3.16
N GLN A 112 -5.42 2.06 -4.39
CA GLN A 112 -4.75 0.89 -4.93
C GLN A 112 -3.24 1.12 -5.07
N LYS A 113 -2.83 2.30 -5.56
CA LYS A 113 -1.40 2.65 -5.66
C LYS A 113 -0.71 2.73 -4.30
N ALA A 114 -1.39 3.22 -3.27
CA ALA A 114 -0.87 3.22 -1.91
C ALA A 114 -0.67 1.78 -1.38
N MET A 115 -1.62 0.88 -1.65
CA MET A 115 -1.50 -0.53 -1.30
C MET A 115 -0.37 -1.23 -2.08
N ASP A 116 -0.29 -1.00 -3.38
CA ASP A 116 0.76 -1.55 -4.25
C ASP A 116 2.14 -1.10 -3.75
N GLY A 117 2.30 0.19 -3.44
CA GLY A 117 3.53 0.76 -2.89
C GLY A 117 3.88 0.17 -1.53
N LEU A 118 2.91 0.04 -0.62
CA LEU A 118 3.15 -0.60 0.68
C LEU A 118 3.67 -2.03 0.52
N PHE A 119 3.03 -2.85 -0.32
CA PHE A 119 3.46 -4.23 -0.51
C PHE A 119 4.77 -4.36 -1.28
N LEU A 120 5.06 -3.43 -2.19
CA LEU A 120 6.37 -3.35 -2.84
C LEU A 120 7.47 -3.14 -1.80
N MET A 121 7.31 -2.17 -0.90
CA MET A 121 8.30 -1.91 0.14
C MET A 121 8.47 -3.09 1.10
N ILE A 122 7.38 -3.78 1.46
CA ILE A 122 7.45 -5.01 2.27
C ILE A 122 8.25 -6.10 1.55
N ALA A 123 8.01 -6.30 0.25
CA ALA A 123 8.74 -7.29 -0.55
C ALA A 123 10.23 -6.97 -0.66
N GLU A 124 10.58 -5.70 -0.81
CA GLU A 124 11.97 -5.25 -0.82
C GLU A 124 12.67 -5.53 0.51
N GLU A 125 12.02 -5.24 1.64
CA GLU A 125 12.57 -5.54 2.97
C GLU A 125 12.66 -7.05 3.24
N GLU A 126 11.64 -7.83 2.84
CA GLU A 126 11.67 -9.28 2.92
C GLU A 126 12.87 -9.86 2.16
N LYS A 127 13.12 -9.37 0.93
CA LYS A 127 14.26 -9.79 0.13
C LYS A 127 15.60 -9.47 0.80
N LYS A 128 15.74 -8.31 1.44
CA LYS A 128 16.94 -7.96 2.21
C LYS A 128 17.15 -8.92 3.39
N LEU A 129 16.08 -9.27 4.11
CA LEU A 129 16.14 -10.22 5.22
C LEU A 129 16.52 -11.63 4.74
N ARG A 130 15.96 -12.07 3.61
CA ARG A 130 16.26 -13.38 2.99
C ARG A 130 17.69 -13.52 2.48
N THR A 131 18.25 -12.44 1.95
CA THR A 131 19.63 -12.43 1.43
C THR A 131 20.68 -12.36 2.53
N ASN A 132 20.33 -11.88 3.73
CA ASN A 132 21.21 -11.87 4.90
C ASN A 132 20.52 -12.35 6.19
N PRO A 133 20.15 -13.64 6.28
CA PRO A 133 19.36 -14.15 7.40
C PRO A 133 20.14 -14.17 8.73
N ILE A 134 21.46 -14.41 8.68
CA ILE A 134 22.33 -14.46 9.86
C ILE A 134 22.53 -13.05 10.44
N GLY A 135 22.78 -12.06 9.58
CA GLY A 135 22.91 -10.65 10.00
C GLY A 135 21.59 -10.11 10.54
N ALA A 136 20.49 -10.34 9.82
CA ALA A 136 19.17 -9.91 10.24
C ALA A 136 18.75 -10.50 11.60
N GLY A 137 18.98 -11.80 11.80
CA GLY A 137 18.70 -12.47 13.07
C GLY A 137 19.56 -11.94 14.22
N SER A 138 20.87 -11.76 14.01
CA SER A 138 21.78 -11.23 15.05
C SER A 138 21.41 -9.79 15.44
N ASP A 139 21.08 -8.94 14.47
CA ASP A 139 20.75 -7.53 14.72
C ASP A 139 19.38 -7.37 15.40
N LEU A 140 18.40 -8.20 15.04
CA LEU A 140 17.09 -8.26 15.71
C LEU A 140 17.23 -8.73 17.16
N LEU A 141 17.98 -9.81 17.39
CA LEU A 141 18.25 -10.32 18.73
C LEU A 141 19.00 -9.29 19.57
N LYS A 142 20.02 -8.62 19.03
CA LYS A 142 20.74 -7.53 19.73
C LYS A 142 19.83 -6.35 20.06
N LYS A 143 18.92 -5.94 19.18
CA LYS A 143 17.99 -4.83 19.45
C LYS A 143 16.97 -5.16 20.55
N VAL A 144 16.48 -6.40 20.60
CA VAL A 144 15.47 -6.82 21.59
C VAL A 144 16.11 -7.14 22.93
N PHE A 145 17.24 -7.84 22.94
CA PHE A 145 17.91 -8.29 24.16
C PHE A 145 19.00 -7.34 24.67
N GLY A 146 19.48 -6.40 23.84
CA GLY A 146 20.40 -5.33 24.27
C GLY A 146 19.67 -4.06 24.74
N ALA A 147 18.34 -4.01 24.59
CA ALA A 147 17.49 -2.98 25.19
C ALA A 147 16.85 -3.43 26.53
N LEU A 148 17.16 -4.66 26.97
CA LEU A 148 16.91 -5.19 28.31
C LEU A 148 18.16 -5.00 29.18
#